data_AF-A0A7X2SZQ8-F1
#
_entry.id   AF-A0A7X2SZQ8-F1
#
_cell.length_a   1.000
_cell.length_b   1.000
_cell.length_c   1.000
_cell.angle_alpha   90.00
_cell.angle_beta   90.00
_cell.angle_gamma   90.00
#
_symmetry.space_group_name_H-M   'P 1'
#
loop_
_entity.id
_entity.type
_entity.pdbx_description
1 polymer ?
#
loop_
_entity_poly.entity_id
_entity_poly.type
_entity_poly.pdbx_seq_one_letter_code
_entity_poly.pdbx_strand_id
1 'polypeptide(L)'
;HHVLNVTEEFQTFIFDNVYFQPVPSLLREFSAPVKLDYKWSDAQLTFLMRHARNDFSRWDAAQSLLATYIRLNVARYQQGQHLSLPLHVADAFRA
;
A
#
# COMPACT_ATOMS: atom_id res chain seq x y z
N HIS A 1 11.92 10.68 17.21
CA HIS A 1 12.16 9.37 16.56
C HIS A 1 10.86 8.92 15.89
N HIS A 2 10.92 8.28 14.72
CA HIS A 2 9.75 7.85 13.92
C HIS A 2 9.60 6.32 13.83
N VAL A 3 10.31 5.59 14.70
CA VAL A 3 10.21 4.14 14.85
C VAL A 3 9.31 3.85 16.05
N LEU A 4 8.29 3.03 15.85
CA LEU A 4 7.36 2.62 16.90
C LEU A 4 7.78 1.25 17.44
N ASN A 5 7.89 1.14 18.76
CA ASN A 5 8.13 -0.13 19.43
C ASN A 5 6.79 -0.85 19.63
N VAL A 6 6.52 -1.84 18.79
CA VAL A 6 5.33 -2.70 18.90
C VAL A 6 5.75 -3.95 19.69
N THR A 7 5.38 -4.02 20.96
CA THR A 7 5.81 -5.09 21.88
C THR A 7 4.66 -5.92 22.42
N GLU A 8 3.45 -5.37 22.37
CA GLU A 8 2.22 -6.05 22.80
C GLU A 8 1.52 -6.72 21.61
N GLU A 9 0.62 -7.67 21.90
CA GLU A 9 -0.25 -8.28 20.89
C GLU A 9 -1.14 -7.22 20.21
N PHE A 10 -1.66 -6.28 21.01
CA PHE A 10 -2.45 -5.14 20.54
C PHE A 10 -1.98 -3.86 21.22
N GLN A 11 -1.62 -2.85 20.43
CA GLN A 11 -1.10 -1.58 20.93
C GLN A 11 -1.66 -0.42 20.11
N THR A 12 -2.02 0.67 20.80
CA THR A 12 -2.53 1.90 20.16
C THR A 12 -1.47 2.99 20.24
N PHE A 13 -1.21 3.66 19.13
CA PHE A 13 -0.33 4.83 19.04
C PHE A 13 -1.17 6.05 18.66
N ILE A 14 -1.11 7.11 19.48
CA ILE A 14 -1.84 8.36 19.26
C ILE A 14 -0.85 9.45 18.85
N PHE A 15 -1.21 10.19 17.80
CA PHE A 15 -0.43 11.31 17.30
C PHE A 15 -1.29 12.57 17.33
N ASP A 16 -0.84 13.58 18.06
CA ASP A 16 -1.51 14.88 18.13
C ASP A 16 -1.07 15.82 17.00
N ASN A 17 -1.81 16.92 16.81
CA ASN A 17 -1.52 17.95 15.82
C ASN A 17 -1.50 17.44 14.36
N VAL A 18 -2.38 16.49 14.05
CA VAL A 18 -2.60 15.98 12.69
C VAL A 18 -3.71 16.79 12.02
N TYR A 19 -3.34 17.84 11.29
CA TYR A 19 -4.28 18.83 10.73
C TYR A 19 -5.10 18.33 9.54
N PHE A 20 -4.67 17.25 8.88
CA PHE A 20 -5.34 16.66 7.72
C PHE A 20 -5.31 15.14 7.82
N GLN A 21 -6.29 14.47 7.24
CA GLN A 21 -6.32 13.01 7.20
C GLN A 21 -5.05 12.46 6.50
N PRO A 22 -4.21 11.69 7.20
CA PRO A 22 -2.93 11.25 6.64
C PRO A 22 -3.10 10.05 5.72
N VAL A 23 -2.20 9.92 4.74
CA VAL A 23 -1.92 8.65 4.05
C VAL A 23 -0.68 8.05 4.71
N PRO A 24 -0.82 6.97 5.51
CA PRO A 24 0.33 6.42 6.24
C PRO A 24 1.30 5.73 5.27
N SER A 25 2.59 5.76 5.61
CA SER A 25 3.62 4.90 4.99
C SER A 25 4.14 3.98 6.09
N LEU A 26 3.60 2.76 6.12
CA LEU A 26 3.85 1.78 7.17
C LEU A 26 5.04 0.88 6.80
N LEU A 27 5.72 0.32 7.81
CA LEU A 27 6.82 -0.64 7.66
C LEU A 27 7.93 -0.21 6.69
N ARG A 28 8.27 1.09 6.66
CA ARG A 28 9.28 1.65 5.76
C ARG A 28 10.60 0.89 5.87
N GLU A 29 11.25 0.70 4.72
CA GLU A 29 12.52 -0.05 4.58
C GLU A 29 12.46 -1.46 5.16
N PHE A 30 11.26 -2.05 5.19
CA PHE A 30 11.03 -3.37 5.77
C PHE A 30 11.56 -3.46 7.22
N SER A 31 11.25 -2.44 8.02
CA SER A 31 11.74 -2.26 9.40
C SER A 31 11.55 -3.48 10.34
N ALA A 32 10.69 -4.43 9.98
CA ALA A 32 10.59 -5.74 10.58
C ALA A 32 10.18 -6.79 9.52
N PRO A 33 10.63 -8.06 9.65
CA PRO A 33 10.34 -9.12 8.69
C PRO A 33 8.96 -9.76 8.89
N VAL A 34 7.90 -8.98 8.65
CA VAL A 34 6.52 -9.37 8.92
C VAL A 34 5.61 -9.24 7.70
N LYS A 35 4.47 -9.95 7.73
CA LYS A 35 3.37 -9.71 6.78
C LYS A 35 2.52 -8.57 7.31
N LEU A 36 2.48 -7.46 6.59
CA LEU A 36 1.63 -6.32 6.93
C LEU A 36 0.21 -6.56 6.41
N ASP A 37 -0.78 -6.51 7.31
CA ASP A 37 -2.20 -6.48 6.94
C ASP A 37 -2.76 -5.07 7.16
N TYR A 38 -2.94 -4.34 6.07
CA TYR A 38 -3.61 -3.05 6.05
C TYR A 38 -4.45 -2.93 4.80
N LYS A 39 -5.72 -2.53 4.97
CA LYS A 39 -6.70 -2.38 3.88
C LYS A 39 -6.45 -1.09 3.10
N TRP A 40 -5.37 -1.07 2.33
CA TRP A 40 -5.06 0.03 1.44
C TRP A 40 -6.16 0.24 0.39
N SER A 41 -6.50 1.49 0.14
CA SER A 41 -7.21 1.88 -1.08
C SER A 41 -6.23 2.14 -2.23
N ASP A 42 -6.69 1.96 -3.46
CA ASP A 42 -5.91 2.30 -4.66
C ASP A 42 -5.44 3.76 -4.66
N ALA A 43 -6.30 4.68 -4.19
CA ALA A 43 -5.96 6.09 -4.09
C ALA A 43 -4.77 6.33 -3.12
N GLN A 44 -4.72 5.62 -1.99
CA GLN A 44 -3.60 5.71 -1.06
C GLN A 44 -2.32 5.12 -1.65
N LEU A 45 -2.40 3.97 -2.34
CA LEU A 45 -1.23 3.34 -2.94
C LEU A 45 -0.65 4.19 -4.08
N THR A 46 -1.52 4.70 -4.96
CA THR A 46 -1.10 5.61 -6.04
C THR A 46 -0.56 6.94 -5.49
N PHE A 47 -1.13 7.45 -4.38
CA PHE A 47 -0.56 8.60 -3.67
C PHE A 47 0.85 8.30 -3.14
N LEU A 48 1.06 7.15 -2.52
CA LEU A 48 2.37 6.72 -2.00
C LEU A 48 3.39 6.53 -3.13
N MET A 49 3.00 5.95 -4.27
CA MET A 49 3.87 5.81 -5.45
C MET A 49 4.42 7.17 -5.92
N ARG A 50 3.61 8.23 -5.85
CA ARG A 50 4.01 9.58 -6.31
C ARG A 50 4.74 10.39 -5.24
N HIS A 51 4.31 10.29 -3.99
CA HIS A 51 4.69 11.24 -2.93
C HIS A 51 5.53 10.65 -1.80
N ALA A 52 5.73 9.32 -1.74
CA ALA A 52 6.58 8.75 -0.70
C ALA A 52 8.02 9.29 -0.85
N ARG A 53 8.66 9.55 0.30
CA ARG A 53 10.00 10.15 0.35
C ARG A 53 11.12 9.16 0.00
N ASN A 54 10.93 7.87 0.29
CA ASN A 54 11.89 6.82 0.03
C ASN A 54 11.44 5.96 -1.17
N ASP A 55 12.40 5.57 -2.00
CA ASP A 55 12.14 4.82 -3.22
C ASP A 55 11.56 3.44 -2.92
N PHE A 56 12.00 2.80 -1.83
CA PHE A 56 11.45 1.52 -1.39
C PHE A 56 9.95 1.59 -1.14
N SER A 57 9.44 2.63 -0.49
CA SER A 57 7.99 2.72 -0.22
C SER A 57 7.18 3.06 -1.46
N ARG A 58 7.76 3.76 -2.45
CA ARG A 58 7.10 3.93 -3.76
C ARG A 58 6.95 2.59 -4.47
N TRP A 59 8.04 1.83 -4.49
CA TRP A 59 8.05 0.48 -5.06
C TRP A 59 7.09 -0.46 -4.33
N ASP A 60 7.11 -0.50 -3.00
CA ASP A 60 6.24 -1.36 -2.20
C ASP A 60 4.75 -1.02 -2.37
N ALA A 61 4.42 0.27 -2.52
CA ALA A 61 3.07 0.70 -2.86
C ALA A 61 2.62 0.19 -4.25
N ALA A 62 3.51 0.23 -5.24
CA ALA A 62 3.25 -0.32 -6.57
C ALA A 62 3.05 -1.84 -6.53
N GLN A 63 3.87 -2.57 -5.76
CA GLN A 63 3.74 -4.01 -5.59
C GLN A 63 2.41 -4.37 -4.90
N SER A 64 2.04 -3.64 -3.86
CA SER A 64 0.76 -3.80 -3.16
C SER A 64 -0.43 -3.56 -4.09
N LEU A 65 -0.36 -2.55 -4.95
CA LEU A 65 -1.39 -2.23 -5.94
C LEU A 65 -1.52 -3.37 -6.96
N LEU A 66 -0.40 -3.82 -7.53
CA LEU A 66 -0.38 -4.94 -8.49
C LEU A 66 -0.87 -6.24 -7.86
N ALA A 67 -0.51 -6.54 -6.62
CA ALA A 67 -0.92 -7.77 -5.95
C ALA A 67 -2.45 -7.90 -5.88
N THR A 68 -3.17 -6.79 -5.66
CA THR A 68 -4.63 -6.76 -5.69
C THR A 68 -5.18 -7.14 -7.07
N TYR A 69 -4.66 -6.53 -8.13
CA TYR A 69 -5.13 -6.79 -9.49
C TYR A 69 -4.68 -8.13 -10.06
N ILE A 70 -3.53 -8.65 -9.64
CA ILE A 70 -3.09 -10.01 -9.98
C ILE A 70 -4.07 -11.02 -9.38
N ARG A 71 -4.39 -10.91 -8.09
CA ARG A 71 -5.37 -11.82 -7.44
C ARG A 71 -6.73 -11.76 -8.12
N LEU A 72 -7.22 -10.56 -8.43
CA LEU A 72 -8.47 -10.37 -9.17
C LEU A 72 -8.44 -11.10 -10.51
N ASN A 73 -7.38 -10.89 -11.30
CA ASN A 73 -7.30 -11.43 -12.64
C ASN A 73 -7.02 -12.93 -12.71
N VAL A 74 -6.34 -13.50 -11.72
CA VAL A 74 -6.22 -14.95 -11.57
C VAL A 74 -7.61 -15.58 -11.36
N ALA A 75 -8.44 -15.01 -10.49
CA ALA A 75 -9.81 -15.50 -10.28
C ALA A 75 -10.68 -15.36 -11.53
N ARG A 76 -10.55 -14.25 -12.27
CA ARG A 76 -11.25 -14.03 -13.54
C ARG A 76 -10.83 -15.04 -14.61
N TYR A 77 -9.53 -15.30 -14.72
CA TYR A 77 -8.98 -16.26 -15.69
C TYR A 77 -9.52 -17.67 -15.43
N GLN A 78 -9.60 -18.11 -14.16
CA GLN A 78 -10.18 -19.40 -13.79
C GLN A 78 -11.67 -19.53 -14.18
N GLN A 79 -12.38 -18.41 -14.34
CA GLN A 79 -13.76 -18.33 -14.77
C GLN A 79 -13.92 -18.10 -16.29
N GLY A 80 -12.83 -18.15 -17.06
CA GLY A 80 -12.86 -17.88 -18.50
C GLY A 80 -13.12 -16.42 -18.87
N GLN A 81 -12.97 -15.49 -17.92
CA GLN A 81 -13.16 -14.06 -18.15
C GLN A 81 -11.86 -13.38 -18.59
N HIS A 82 -11.98 -12.29 -19.34
CA HIS A 82 -10.84 -11.47 -19.76
C HIS A 82 -10.24 -10.65 -18.61
N LEU A 83 -8.96 -10.28 -18.79
CA LEU A 83 -8.23 -9.35 -17.93
C LEU A 83 -9.04 -8.05 -17.74
N SER A 84 -9.15 -7.59 -16.51
CA SER A 84 -9.72 -6.29 -16.14
C SER A 84 -8.72 -5.52 -15.30
N LEU A 85 -8.40 -4.32 -15.76
CA LEU A 85 -7.52 -3.38 -15.06
C LEU A 85 -8.10 -1.97 -15.20
N PRO A 86 -8.42 -1.28 -14.09
CA PRO A 86 -8.89 0.10 -14.14
C PRO A 86 -7.84 1.06 -14.70
N LEU A 87 -8.31 2.11 -15.38
CA LEU A 87 -7.44 3.07 -16.05
C LEU A 87 -6.51 3.80 -15.07
N HIS A 88 -6.99 4.13 -13.86
CA HIS A 88 -6.19 4.82 -12.85
C HIS A 88 -4.99 3.99 -12.37
N VAL A 89 -5.06 2.67 -12.45
CA VAL A 89 -3.93 1.78 -12.16
C VAL A 89 -2.90 1.87 -13.26
N ALA A 90 -3.33 1.79 -14.53
CA ALA A 90 -2.43 1.96 -15.67
C ALA A 90 -1.75 3.34 -15.67
N ASP A 91 -2.50 4.40 -15.35
CA ASP A 91 -1.97 5.77 -15.27
C ASP A 91 -0.97 5.95 -14.13
N ALA A 92 -1.09 5.18 -13.05
CA ALA A 92 -0.11 5.20 -11.96
C ALA A 92 1.28 4.70 -12.40
N PHE A 93 1.36 3.85 -13.42
CA PHE A 93 2.62 3.34 -13.99
C PHE A 93 3.12 4.13 -15.21
N ARG A 94 2.30 5.03 -15.77
CA ARG A 94 2.70 5.91 -16.89
C ARG A 94 3.37 7.21 -16.42
N ALA A 95 3.02 7.67 -15.22
CA ALA A 95 3.53 8.89 -14.60
C ALA A 95 4.94 8.69 -14.02
#